data_AF-A0A9Q8XMA9-F1
#
_entry.id   AF-A0A9Q8XMA9-F1
#
_cell.length_a   1.000
_cell.length_b   1.000
_cell.length_c   1.000
_cell.angle_alpha   90.00
_cell.angle_beta   90.00
_cell.angle_gamma   90.00
#
_symmetry.space_group_name_H-M   'P 1'
#
loop_
_entity.id
_entity.type
_entity.pdbx_description
1 polymer ?
#
loop_
_entity_poly.entity_id
_entity_poly.type
_entity_poly.pdbx_seq_one_letter_code
_entity_poly.pdbx_strand_id
1 'polypeptide(L)'
;MNNIANMKWHGLYVTVTAFILITLPIKGFGEHCRADTWNKALKSQQKVEDWYNTKAERFNQLLKLHHQQTFLHKAFSEQEITSFWKPEKHALHYKMNQQIRAANTVVQSLNQEVDALTSESAIIDNAISMWEGIHRHCKVAQYKLNSFSSLTYIQLNQTLRNDTQILLRKIERVRRIYQQEIEALEKNKP
;
A
#
# COMPACT_ATOMS: atom_id res chain seq x y z
N MET A 1 -87.29 53.89 -31.60
CA MET A 1 -86.93 52.49 -31.93
C MET A 1 -85.43 52.39 -31.71
N ASN A 2 -84.98 52.10 -30.48
CA ASN A 2 -84.62 50.76 -29.97
C ASN A 2 -83.56 50.10 -30.89
N ASN A 3 -82.36 49.68 -30.46
CA ASN A 3 -81.89 49.31 -29.13
C ASN A 3 -80.35 49.32 -29.08
N ILE A 4 -79.85 49.51 -27.86
CA ILE A 4 -78.45 49.40 -27.43
C ILE A 4 -78.05 47.91 -27.29
N ALA A 5 -76.86 47.55 -27.76
CA ALA A 5 -76.09 46.37 -27.30
C ALA A 5 -74.61 46.71 -27.52
N ASN A 6 -73.83 47.20 -26.56
CA ASN A 6 -73.42 46.63 -25.28
C ASN A 6 -72.87 45.20 -25.43
N MET A 7 -71.63 45.09 -25.94
CA MET A 7 -70.87 43.85 -25.87
C MET A 7 -69.66 44.06 -24.95
N LYS A 8 -69.77 43.43 -23.79
CA LYS A 8 -68.83 43.47 -22.68
C LYS A 8 -67.48 42.87 -23.11
N TRP A 9 -66.43 43.67 -22.97
CA TRP A 9 -65.06 43.19 -22.90
C TRP A 9 -64.89 42.36 -21.61
N HIS A 10 -64.87 41.04 -21.74
CA HIS A 10 -64.42 40.17 -20.66
C HIS A 10 -62.94 39.87 -20.84
N GLY A 11 -62.12 40.56 -20.04
CA GLY A 11 -60.69 40.28 -19.91
C GLY A 11 -60.49 38.86 -19.38
N LEU A 12 -60.00 37.98 -20.23
CA LEU A 12 -59.42 36.71 -19.83
C LEU A 12 -57.95 36.96 -19.48
N TYR A 13 -57.72 37.36 -18.22
CA TYR A 13 -56.39 37.27 -17.63
C TYR A 13 -56.08 35.80 -17.36
N VAL A 14 -55.52 35.12 -18.36
CA VAL A 14 -54.90 33.81 -18.16
C VAL A 14 -53.55 34.07 -17.49
N THR A 15 -53.55 34.17 -16.17
CA THR A 15 -52.31 34.07 -15.39
C THR A 15 -51.85 32.62 -15.46
N VAL A 16 -50.97 32.31 -16.42
CA VAL A 16 -50.20 31.06 -16.39
C VAL A 16 -49.21 31.20 -15.24
N THR A 17 -49.58 30.67 -14.08
CA THR A 17 -48.71 30.54 -12.93
C THR A 17 -47.54 29.64 -13.33
N ALA A 18 -46.38 30.23 -13.58
CA ALA A 18 -45.15 29.47 -13.75
C ALA A 18 -44.86 28.76 -12.42
N PHE A 19 -45.15 27.47 -12.35
CA PHE A 19 -44.57 26.61 -11.32
C PHE A 19 -43.07 26.62 -11.53
N ILE A 20 -42.37 27.51 -10.83
CA ILE A 20 -40.93 27.40 -10.61
C ILE A 20 -40.79 26.13 -9.76
N LEU A 21 -40.63 25.00 -10.44
CA LEU A 21 -40.05 23.81 -9.85
C LEU A 21 -38.70 24.27 -9.33
N ILE A 22 -38.62 24.52 -8.03
CA ILE A 22 -37.36 24.55 -7.29
C ILE A 22 -36.84 23.13 -7.40
N THR A 23 -36.19 22.81 -8.52
CA THR A 23 -35.29 21.69 -8.60
C THR A 23 -34.18 22.06 -7.63
N LEU A 24 -34.30 21.56 -6.40
CA LEU A 24 -33.17 21.44 -5.48
C LEU A 24 -31.98 21.00 -6.33
N PRO A 25 -30.80 21.63 -6.21
CA PRO A 25 -29.66 21.25 -7.03
C PRO A 25 -29.42 19.77 -6.75
N ILE A 26 -29.77 18.94 -7.74
CA ILE A 26 -29.43 17.52 -7.78
C ILE A 26 -27.96 17.55 -7.45
N LYS A 27 -27.57 16.96 -6.30
CA LYS A 27 -26.18 16.82 -5.89
C LYS A 27 -25.41 16.37 -7.12
N GLY A 28 -24.70 17.33 -7.71
CA GLY A 28 -24.43 17.30 -9.13
C GLY A 28 -23.54 16.11 -9.43
N PHE A 29 -23.65 15.57 -10.64
CA PHE A 29 -22.91 14.42 -11.16
C PHE A 29 -21.37 14.44 -10.90
N GLY A 30 -20.80 15.54 -10.39
CA GLY A 30 -19.40 15.67 -9.98
C GLY A 30 -19.11 15.75 -8.47
N GLU A 31 -19.97 15.30 -7.53
CA GLU A 31 -19.65 15.35 -6.08
C GLU A 31 -18.28 14.72 -5.74
N HIS A 32 -17.92 13.62 -6.41
CA HIS A 32 -16.64 12.94 -6.23
C HIS A 32 -15.46 13.56 -7.00
N CYS A 33 -15.72 14.58 -7.84
CA CYS A 33 -14.70 15.34 -8.57
C CYS A 33 -14.32 16.64 -7.87
N ARG A 34 -14.89 16.86 -6.68
CA ARG A 34 -14.62 18.05 -5.87
C ARG A 34 -13.30 17.92 -5.13
N ALA A 35 -12.75 19.08 -4.78
CA ALA A 35 -11.49 19.20 -4.06
C ALA A 35 -11.46 18.41 -2.75
N ASP A 36 -12.59 18.29 -2.03
CA ASP A 36 -12.65 17.55 -0.76
C ASP A 36 -12.48 16.04 -0.95
N THR A 37 -13.14 15.44 -1.94
CA THR A 37 -12.97 14.01 -2.27
C THR A 37 -11.55 13.76 -2.77
N TRP A 38 -11.04 14.64 -3.63
CA TRP A 38 -9.67 14.57 -4.13
C TRP A 38 -8.64 14.64 -3.00
N ASN A 39 -8.79 15.59 -2.07
CA ASN A 39 -7.87 15.76 -0.94
C ASN A 39 -7.90 14.56 0.02
N LYS A 40 -9.05 13.91 0.20
CA LYS A 40 -9.12 12.66 0.97
C LYS A 40 -8.34 11.54 0.28
N ALA A 41 -8.47 11.40 -1.04
CA ALA A 41 -7.71 10.42 -1.81
C ALA A 41 -6.20 10.70 -1.79
N LEU A 42 -5.78 11.96 -1.90
CA LEU A 42 -4.36 12.34 -1.75
C LEU A 42 -3.81 12.00 -0.36
N LYS A 43 -4.57 12.24 0.71
CA LYS A 43 -4.16 11.84 2.07
C LYS A 43 -4.04 10.32 2.19
N SER A 44 -4.93 9.56 1.55
CA SER A 44 -4.81 8.10 1.49
C SER A 44 -3.57 7.68 0.72
N GLN A 45 -3.28 8.34 -0.40
CA GLN A 45 -2.10 8.09 -1.23
C GLN A 45 -0.80 8.32 -0.46
N GLN A 46 -0.68 9.46 0.25
CA GLN A 46 0.48 9.76 1.07
C GLN A 46 0.73 8.69 2.14
N LYS A 47 -0.33 8.23 2.82
CA LYS A 47 -0.20 7.15 3.81
C LYS A 47 0.33 5.85 3.21
N VAL A 48 -0.10 5.52 2.00
CA VAL A 48 0.34 4.32 1.27
C VAL A 48 1.82 4.43 0.88
N GLU A 49 2.24 5.60 0.39
CA GLU A 49 3.63 5.88 0.02
C GLU A 49 4.56 5.89 1.24
N ASP A 50 4.18 6.59 2.30
CA ASP A 50 4.93 6.65 3.57
C ASP A 50 5.08 5.26 4.19
N TRP A 51 4.00 4.47 4.17
CA TRP A 51 4.01 3.10 4.64
C TRP A 51 5.03 2.25 3.86
N TYR A 52 4.95 2.24 2.53
CA TYR A 52 5.86 1.44 1.70
C TYR A 52 7.31 1.89 1.88
N ASN A 53 7.57 3.20 1.85
CA ASN A 53 8.90 3.77 2.02
C ASN A 53 9.49 3.37 3.36
N THR A 54 8.70 3.42 4.44
CA THR A 54 9.14 2.97 5.77
C THR A 54 9.57 1.50 5.77
N LYS A 55 8.78 0.61 5.15
CA LYS A 55 9.15 -0.83 5.06
C LYS A 55 10.40 -1.04 4.22
N ALA A 56 10.51 -0.34 3.09
CA ALA A 56 11.67 -0.42 2.19
C ALA A 56 12.94 0.10 2.87
N GLU A 57 12.87 1.20 3.61
CA GLU A 57 13.99 1.77 4.35
C GLU A 57 14.51 0.83 5.44
N ARG A 58 13.62 0.23 6.23
CA ARG A 58 14.00 -0.78 7.24
C ARG A 58 14.71 -1.96 6.62
N PHE A 59 14.17 -2.50 5.51
CA PHE A 59 14.84 -3.57 4.79
C PHE A 59 16.21 -3.13 4.25
N ASN A 60 16.33 -1.91 3.71
CA ASN A 60 17.59 -1.39 3.20
C ASN A 60 18.64 -1.22 4.31
N GLN A 61 18.24 -0.81 5.52
CA GLN A 61 19.13 -0.73 6.68
C GLN A 61 19.63 -2.13 7.07
N LEU A 62 18.73 -3.12 7.14
CA LEU A 62 19.10 -4.51 7.40
C LEU A 62 20.02 -5.06 6.30
N LEU A 63 19.77 -4.73 5.04
CA LEU A 63 20.56 -5.21 3.91
C LEU A 63 22.00 -4.69 3.97
N LYS A 64 22.22 -3.45 4.44
CA LYS A 64 23.58 -2.92 4.66
C LYS A 64 24.35 -3.76 5.67
N LEU A 65 23.71 -4.16 6.78
CA LEU A 65 24.32 -5.04 7.78
C LEU A 65 24.55 -6.44 7.22
N HIS A 66 23.58 -6.98 6.48
CA HIS A 66 23.69 -8.28 5.82
C HIS A 66 24.91 -8.35 4.88
N HIS A 67 25.17 -7.31 4.10
CA HIS A 67 26.31 -7.27 3.18
C HIS A 67 27.69 -7.32 3.89
N GLN A 68 27.75 -6.94 5.16
CA GLN A 68 28.97 -7.00 5.97
C GLN A 68 29.12 -8.34 6.70
N GLN A 69 28.05 -9.15 6.76
CA GLN A 69 28.03 -10.39 7.51
C GLN A 69 28.84 -11.48 6.79
N THR A 70 29.82 -12.05 7.48
CA THR A 70 30.46 -13.29 7.07
C THR A 70 29.66 -14.48 7.60
N PHE A 71 29.24 -15.36 6.70
CA PHE A 71 28.48 -16.57 7.04
C PHE A 71 29.42 -17.77 7.06
N LEU A 72 29.47 -18.50 8.18
CA LEU A 72 30.37 -19.64 8.31
C LEU A 72 29.95 -20.78 7.37
N HIS A 73 28.65 -21.00 7.16
CA HIS A 73 28.15 -22.04 6.23
C HIS A 73 28.55 -21.81 4.77
N LYS A 74 28.99 -20.58 4.43
CA LYS A 74 29.50 -20.24 3.09
C LYS A 74 31.02 -20.24 3.01
N ALA A 75 31.70 -20.02 4.14
CA ALA A 75 33.14 -19.91 4.19
C ALA A 75 33.84 -21.26 4.45
N PHE A 76 33.13 -22.21 5.07
CA PHE A 76 33.67 -23.48 5.52
C PHE A 76 32.78 -24.64 5.10
N SER A 77 33.40 -25.80 4.88
CA SER A 77 32.72 -27.07 4.66
C SER A 77 32.03 -27.56 5.94
N GLU A 78 31.07 -28.47 5.78
CA GLU A 78 30.39 -29.11 6.91
C GLU A 78 31.38 -29.78 7.87
N GLN A 79 32.38 -30.50 7.34
CA GLN A 79 33.41 -31.17 8.14
C GLN A 79 34.27 -30.17 8.93
N GLU A 80 34.60 -29.02 8.34
CA GLU A 80 35.34 -27.96 9.04
C GLU A 80 34.50 -27.36 10.17
N ILE A 81 33.22 -27.08 9.93
CA ILE A 81 32.28 -26.59 10.94
C ILE A 81 32.16 -27.60 12.09
N THR A 82 32.01 -28.89 11.81
CA THR A 82 32.03 -29.96 12.83
C THR A 82 33.34 -29.97 13.62
N SER A 83 34.48 -29.75 12.94
CA SER A 83 35.78 -29.68 13.59
C SER A 83 35.92 -28.49 14.55
N PHE A 84 35.12 -27.44 14.37
CA PHE A 84 35.11 -26.27 15.26
C PHE A 84 34.40 -26.55 16.58
N TRP A 85 33.54 -27.57 16.62
CA TRP A 85 32.82 -28.03 17.81
C TRP A 85 33.57 -29.06 18.66
N LYS A 86 34.85 -29.35 18.35
CA LYS A 86 35.65 -30.26 19.17
C LYS A 86 35.83 -29.72 20.60
N PRO A 87 35.73 -30.56 21.65
CA PRO A 87 35.64 -30.12 23.04
C PRO A 87 36.71 -29.12 23.50
N GLU A 88 37.93 -29.23 22.98
CA GLU A 88 39.07 -28.38 23.31
C GLU A 88 38.97 -26.94 22.77
N LYS A 89 38.05 -26.67 21.85
CA LYS A 89 37.93 -25.39 21.12
C LYS A 89 36.91 -24.44 21.75
N HIS A 90 36.94 -24.26 23.07
CA HIS A 90 35.97 -23.44 23.82
C HIS A 90 35.75 -22.02 23.26
N ALA A 91 36.82 -21.34 22.81
CA ALA A 91 36.71 -20.00 22.23
C ALA A 91 35.92 -19.99 20.91
N LEU A 92 36.05 -21.04 20.09
CA LEU A 92 35.27 -21.17 18.86
C LEU A 92 33.81 -21.50 19.19
N HIS A 93 33.55 -22.36 20.18
CA HIS A 93 32.18 -22.64 20.63
C HIS A 93 31.45 -21.36 21.05
N TYR A 94 32.14 -20.49 21.80
CA TYR A 94 31.57 -19.21 22.21
C TYR A 94 31.20 -18.34 20.99
N LYS A 95 32.11 -18.21 20.02
CA LYS A 95 31.87 -17.45 18.78
C LYS A 95 30.74 -18.03 17.94
N MET A 96 30.69 -19.35 17.76
CA MET A 96 29.62 -20.02 17.00
C MET A 96 28.25 -19.83 17.68
N ASN A 97 28.18 -19.96 19.01
CA ASN A 97 26.94 -19.70 19.75
C ASN A 97 26.53 -18.22 19.71
N GLN A 98 27.49 -17.27 19.64
CA GLN A 98 27.16 -15.86 19.39
C GLN A 98 26.58 -15.66 17.99
N GLN A 99 27.18 -16.31 16.98
CA GLN A 99 26.72 -16.23 15.59
C GLN A 99 25.32 -16.81 15.41
N ILE A 100 25.04 -17.97 16.01
CA ILE A 100 23.69 -18.58 16.06
C ILE A 100 22.68 -17.61 16.68
N ARG A 101 23.02 -16.99 17.83
CA ARG A 101 22.11 -16.04 18.52
C ARG A 101 21.87 -14.79 17.70
N ALA A 102 22.91 -14.23 17.07
CA ALA A 102 22.79 -13.07 16.20
C ALA A 102 21.92 -13.38 14.98
N ALA A 103 22.16 -14.52 14.32
CA ALA A 103 21.36 -14.97 13.18
C ALA A 103 19.89 -15.18 13.56
N ASN A 104 19.61 -15.81 14.71
CA ASN A 104 18.25 -15.98 15.21
C ASN A 104 17.54 -14.63 15.43
N THR A 105 18.23 -13.64 16.00
CA THR A 105 17.69 -12.29 16.22
C THR A 105 17.31 -11.63 14.89
N VAL A 106 18.16 -11.79 13.86
CA VAL A 106 17.87 -11.27 12.51
C VAL A 106 16.66 -11.99 11.89
N VAL A 107 16.58 -13.32 12.00
CA VAL A 107 15.41 -14.10 11.52
C VAL A 107 14.11 -13.63 12.18
N GLN A 108 14.13 -13.41 13.50
CA GLN A 108 12.96 -12.90 14.22
C GLN A 108 12.54 -11.51 13.74
N SER A 109 13.48 -10.59 13.54
CA SER A 109 13.20 -9.27 12.99
C SER A 109 12.64 -9.35 11.56
N LEU A 110 13.18 -10.22 10.71
CA LEU A 110 12.66 -10.44 9.37
C LEU A 110 11.24 -11.02 9.38
N ASN A 111 10.92 -11.94 10.30
CA ASN A 111 9.56 -12.45 10.46
C ASN A 111 8.57 -11.33 10.82
N GLN A 112 8.94 -10.46 11.76
CA GLN A 112 8.10 -9.32 12.13
C GLN A 112 7.86 -8.38 10.94
N GLU A 113 8.88 -8.15 10.11
CA GLU A 113 8.72 -7.33 8.90
C GLU A 113 7.83 -8.03 7.85
N VAL A 114 7.92 -9.36 7.68
CA VAL A 114 7.01 -10.14 6.81
C VAL A 114 5.56 -10.02 7.29
N ASP A 115 5.33 -10.19 8.59
CA ASP A 115 3.99 -10.12 9.19
C ASP A 115 3.39 -8.72 9.02
N ALA A 116 4.19 -7.68 9.27
CA ALA A 116 3.76 -6.29 9.12
C ALA A 116 3.48 -5.94 7.64
N LEU A 117 4.33 -6.37 6.71
CA LEU A 117 4.11 -6.19 5.27
C LEU A 117 2.81 -6.85 4.81
N THR A 118 2.56 -8.08 5.26
CA THR A 118 1.41 -8.86 4.82
C THR A 118 0.11 -8.31 5.41
N SER A 119 0.08 -8.06 6.72
CA SER A 119 -1.13 -7.62 7.43
C SER A 119 -1.57 -6.19 7.08
N GLU A 120 -0.62 -5.31 6.76
CA GLU A 120 -0.92 -3.89 6.50
C GLU A 120 -1.10 -3.57 5.00
N SER A 121 -0.73 -4.48 4.09
CA SER A 121 -0.74 -4.23 2.63
C SER A 121 -2.11 -3.86 2.04
N ALA A 122 -3.21 -4.19 2.73
CA ALA A 122 -4.57 -3.82 2.32
C ALA A 122 -4.77 -2.30 2.19
N ILE A 123 -3.89 -1.48 2.78
CA ILE A 123 -3.91 -0.02 2.60
C ILE A 123 -3.76 0.39 1.12
N ILE A 124 -3.02 -0.39 0.33
CA ILE A 124 -2.84 -0.15 -1.11
C ILE A 124 -4.15 -0.40 -1.87
N ASP A 125 -4.82 -1.51 -1.58
CA ASP A 125 -6.09 -1.87 -2.26
C ASP A 125 -7.20 -0.87 -1.91
N ASN A 126 -7.21 -0.35 -0.68
CA ASN A 126 -8.12 0.73 -0.28
C ASN A 126 -7.87 2.02 -1.08
N ALA A 127 -6.60 2.38 -1.32
CA ALA A 127 -6.27 3.54 -2.14
C ALA A 127 -6.65 3.32 -3.62
N ILE A 128 -6.41 2.12 -4.17
CA ILE A 128 -6.87 1.74 -5.52
C ILE A 128 -8.39 1.94 -5.63
N SER A 129 -9.16 1.37 -4.72
CA SER A 129 -10.61 1.46 -4.73
C SER A 129 -11.12 2.92 -4.65
N MET A 130 -10.45 3.74 -3.82
CA MET A 130 -10.79 5.16 -3.70
C MET A 130 -10.57 5.91 -5.02
N TRP A 131 -9.42 5.68 -5.68
CA TRP A 131 -9.12 6.30 -6.97
C TRP A 131 -10.00 5.77 -8.11
N GLU A 132 -10.38 4.49 -8.10
CA GLU A 132 -11.36 3.91 -9.03
C GLU A 132 -12.72 4.58 -8.92
N GLY A 133 -13.17 4.86 -7.69
CA GLY A 133 -14.38 5.64 -7.44
C GLY A 133 -14.33 7.02 -8.08
N ILE A 134 -13.26 7.78 -7.83
CA ILE A 134 -13.05 9.11 -8.41
C ILE A 134 -13.01 9.02 -9.95
N HIS A 135 -12.23 8.08 -10.49
CA HIS A 135 -12.12 7.88 -11.94
C HIS A 135 -13.47 7.67 -12.59
N ARG A 136 -14.28 6.76 -12.05
CA ARG A 136 -15.60 6.40 -12.59
C ARG A 136 -16.54 7.60 -12.57
N HIS A 137 -16.65 8.30 -11.44
CA HIS A 137 -17.53 9.45 -11.31
C HIS A 137 -17.10 10.61 -12.21
N CYS A 138 -15.80 10.93 -12.26
CA CYS A 138 -15.31 12.02 -13.09
C CYS A 138 -15.33 11.73 -14.58
N LYS A 139 -15.22 10.45 -14.97
CA LYS A 139 -15.44 10.03 -16.35
C LYS A 139 -16.88 10.27 -16.79
N VAL A 140 -17.86 9.86 -15.97
CA VAL A 140 -19.30 10.07 -16.25
C VAL A 140 -19.63 11.56 -16.33
N ALA A 141 -19.11 12.36 -15.40
CA ALA A 141 -19.32 13.80 -15.34
C ALA A 141 -18.46 14.62 -16.31
N GLN A 142 -17.73 13.98 -17.23
CA GLN A 142 -16.90 14.62 -18.25
C GLN A 142 -15.76 15.52 -17.71
N TYR A 143 -15.37 15.35 -16.45
CA TYR A 143 -14.16 15.97 -15.87
C TYR A 143 -12.92 15.18 -16.29
N LYS A 144 -12.50 15.36 -17.54
CA LYS A 144 -11.43 14.58 -18.18
C LYS A 144 -10.11 14.60 -17.41
N LEU A 145 -9.69 15.76 -16.90
CA LEU A 145 -8.44 15.90 -16.14
C LEU A 145 -8.47 15.04 -14.86
N ASN A 146 -9.50 15.17 -14.03
CA ASN A 146 -9.65 14.37 -12.81
C ASN A 146 -9.75 12.87 -13.10
N SER A 147 -10.47 12.50 -14.17
CA SER A 147 -10.58 11.10 -14.61
C SER A 147 -9.23 10.53 -15.05
N PHE A 148 -8.44 11.29 -15.82
CA PHE A 148 -7.11 10.88 -16.24
C PHE A 148 -6.13 10.80 -15.06
N SER A 149 -6.08 11.83 -14.21
CA SER A 149 -5.17 11.86 -13.07
C SER A 149 -5.48 10.75 -12.05
N SER A 150 -6.76 10.46 -11.79
CA SER A 150 -7.13 9.31 -10.94
C SER A 150 -6.72 7.97 -11.56
N LEU A 151 -6.79 7.82 -12.89
CA LEU A 151 -6.28 6.62 -13.56
C LEU A 151 -4.77 6.44 -13.35
N THR A 152 -4.00 7.53 -13.36
CA THR A 152 -2.57 7.48 -13.04
C THR A 152 -2.33 6.98 -11.62
N TYR A 153 -3.08 7.45 -10.63
CA TYR A 153 -2.94 6.97 -9.24
C TYR A 153 -3.34 5.49 -9.08
N ILE A 154 -4.34 5.01 -9.82
CA ILE A 154 -4.67 3.58 -9.85
C ILE A 154 -3.47 2.77 -10.33
N GLN A 155 -2.84 3.19 -11.44
CA GLN A 155 -1.66 2.51 -11.99
C GLN A 155 -0.46 2.56 -11.04
N LEU A 156 -0.20 3.70 -10.41
CA LEU A 156 0.86 3.85 -9.41
C LEU A 156 0.68 2.87 -8.24
N ASN A 157 -0.53 2.75 -7.70
CA ASN A 157 -0.80 1.83 -6.59
C ASN A 157 -0.75 0.36 -7.02
N GLN A 158 -1.10 0.03 -8.27
CA GLN A 158 -0.89 -1.32 -8.80
C GLN A 158 0.60 -1.67 -8.88
N THR A 159 1.43 -0.72 -9.32
CA THR A 159 2.90 -0.88 -9.28
C THR A 159 3.39 -1.05 -7.85
N LEU A 160 2.93 -0.22 -6.92
CA LEU A 160 3.33 -0.31 -5.51
C LEU A 160 2.95 -1.65 -4.87
N ARG A 161 1.79 -2.20 -5.22
CA ARG A 161 1.40 -3.55 -4.80
C ARG A 161 2.37 -4.61 -5.30
N ASN A 162 2.82 -4.51 -6.55
CA ASN A 162 3.84 -5.41 -7.10
C ASN A 162 5.20 -5.22 -6.41
N ASP A 163 5.58 -3.98 -6.16
CA ASP A 163 6.83 -3.64 -5.46
C ASP A 163 6.83 -4.14 -4.01
N THR A 164 5.67 -4.16 -3.36
CA THR A 164 5.43 -4.76 -2.05
C THR A 164 5.68 -6.28 -2.08
N GLN A 165 5.17 -6.97 -3.11
CA GLN A 165 5.43 -8.40 -3.34
C GLN A 165 6.92 -8.69 -3.65
N ILE A 166 7.59 -7.77 -4.36
CA ILE A 166 9.04 -7.87 -4.60
C ILE A 166 9.82 -7.70 -3.29
N LEU A 167 9.45 -6.72 -2.46
CA LEU A 167 10.08 -6.47 -1.17
C LEU A 167 9.94 -7.69 -0.25
N LEU A 168 8.74 -8.28 -0.16
CA LEU A 168 8.50 -9.50 0.59
C LEU A 168 9.42 -10.64 0.15
N ARG A 169 9.56 -10.88 -1.16
CA ARG A 169 10.47 -11.91 -1.69
C ARG A 169 11.94 -11.64 -1.37
N LYS A 170 12.36 -10.36 -1.33
CA LYS A 170 13.73 -9.97 -0.95
C LYS A 170 13.97 -10.26 0.54
N ILE A 171 13.04 -9.90 1.42
CA ILE A 171 13.09 -10.20 2.85
C ILE A 171 13.20 -11.71 3.08
N GLU A 172 12.34 -12.47 2.43
CA GLU A 172 12.33 -13.94 2.51
C GLU A 172 13.65 -14.59 2.06
N ARG A 173 14.26 -14.05 1.00
CA ARG A 173 15.56 -14.53 0.54
C ARG A 173 16.64 -14.31 1.60
N VAL A 174 16.69 -13.13 2.23
CA VAL A 174 17.66 -12.84 3.29
C VAL A 174 17.39 -13.73 4.50
N ARG A 175 16.12 -13.89 4.90
CA ARG A 175 15.71 -14.76 6.01
C ARG A 175 16.23 -16.17 5.85
N ARG A 176 16.06 -16.77 4.67
CA ARG A 176 16.56 -18.13 4.38
C ARG A 176 18.07 -18.26 4.51
N ILE A 177 18.85 -17.24 4.17
CA ILE A 177 20.31 -17.28 4.32
C ILE A 177 20.69 -17.36 5.80
N TYR A 178 20.02 -16.60 6.67
CA TYR A 178 20.27 -16.68 8.11
C TYR A 178 19.77 -17.99 8.73
N GLN A 179 18.64 -18.54 8.24
CA GLN A 179 18.17 -19.86 8.67
C GLN A 179 19.17 -20.96 8.31
N GLN A 180 19.72 -20.94 7.09
CA GLN A 180 20.76 -21.88 6.67
C GLN A 180 22.03 -21.79 7.52
N GLU A 181 22.42 -20.58 7.94
CA GLU A 181 23.53 -20.40 8.88
C GLU A 181 23.24 -21.06 10.22
N ILE A 182 22.06 -20.84 10.78
CA ILE A 182 21.66 -21.45 12.06
C ILE A 182 21.67 -22.97 11.94
N GLU A 183 20.98 -23.52 10.93
CA GLU A 183 20.90 -24.96 10.68
C GLU A 183 22.28 -25.59 10.50
N ALA A 184 23.16 -24.98 9.71
CA ALA A 184 24.51 -25.48 9.50
C ALA A 184 25.34 -25.47 10.79
N LEU A 185 25.19 -24.47 11.65
CA LEU A 185 25.96 -24.40 12.89
C LEU A 185 25.40 -25.31 13.99
N GLU A 186 24.07 -25.46 14.07
CA GLU A 186 23.41 -26.29 15.07
C GLU A 186 23.46 -27.78 14.75
N LYS A 187 23.24 -28.18 13.48
CA LYS A 187 23.30 -29.60 13.06
C LYS A 187 24.65 -30.25 13.36
N ASN A 188 25.72 -29.45 13.28
CA ASN A 188 27.09 -29.93 13.48
C ASN A 188 27.56 -29.86 14.95
N LYS A 189 26.68 -29.42 15.86
CA LYS A 189 26.96 -29.39 17.29
C LYS A 189 26.83 -30.83 17.85
N PRO A 190 27.81 -31.30 18.65
CA PRO A 190 27.78 -32.62 19.27
C PRO A 190 26.70 -32.76 20.34
#